data_AF-A0A917NNR7-F1
#
_entry.id   AF-A0A917NNR7-F1
#
_cell.length_a   1.000
_cell.length_b   1.000
_cell.length_c   1.000
_cell.angle_alpha   90.00
_cell.angle_beta   90.00
_cell.angle_gamma   90.00
#
_symmetry.space_group_name_H-M   'P 1'
#
loop_
_entity.id
_entity.type
_entity.pdbx_description
1 polymer ?
#
loop_
_entity_poly.entity_id
_entity_poly.type
_entity_poly.pdbx_seq_one_letter_code
_entity_poly.pdbx_strand_id
1 'polypeptide(L)'
;MFQLRQDIPRNPERAQKMNRAVLALLAALVLPACSTITEGASQGLLVATDPPGARCEVRHRGETIATIEQTPATVVVHKSPYDITVDCTRPGYFPGAAVVNSEMDNRTYGNLIIGGGIGLIVDASTGAWNQYPRAVRIRMTPQLGVGAMAGTGSVDFASRINAVERRAATAIATAQRNCARRRDESCVTEIEAIEARRNVERLALYADLRLRNPSSAVPAF
;
A
#
# COMPACT_ATOMS: atom_id res chain seq x y z
N MET A 1 79.61 23.63 30.81
CA MET A 1 79.63 24.39 29.53
C MET A 1 79.10 23.48 28.44
N PHE A 2 77.80 23.51 28.14
CA PHE A 2 77.20 22.98 26.90
C PHE A 2 75.76 23.51 26.84
N GLN A 3 75.59 24.65 26.18
CA GLN A 3 74.26 25.12 25.76
C GLN A 3 74.00 24.53 24.38
N LEU A 4 73.04 23.63 24.26
CA LEU A 4 72.47 23.26 22.96
C LEU A 4 71.22 24.11 22.74
N ARG A 5 71.40 25.19 21.98
CA ARG A 5 70.32 25.87 21.24
C ARG A 5 69.65 24.83 20.34
N GLN A 6 68.37 24.55 20.58
CA GLN A 6 67.53 23.87 19.60
C GLN A 6 66.83 24.94 18.77
N ASP A 7 67.40 25.23 17.60
CA ASP A 7 66.75 26.04 16.57
C ASP A 7 65.60 25.21 15.96
N ILE A 8 64.37 25.49 16.39
CA ILE A 8 63.15 24.98 15.74
C ILE A 8 62.90 25.85 14.51
N PRO A 9 62.99 25.33 13.26
CA PRO A 9 62.62 26.11 12.09
C PRO A 9 61.09 26.33 12.08
N ARG A 10 60.64 27.53 12.46
CA ARG A 10 59.26 27.96 12.26
C ARG A 10 59.06 28.21 10.76
N ASN A 11 58.61 27.20 10.02
CA ASN A 11 58.13 27.39 8.65
C ASN A 11 56.74 28.05 8.70
N PRO A 12 56.59 29.34 8.31
CA PRO A 12 55.34 30.08 8.43
C PRO A 12 54.22 29.54 7.52
N GLU A 13 54.55 28.77 6.48
CA GLU A 13 53.55 28.21 5.57
C GLU A 13 52.73 27.07 6.20
N ARG A 14 53.32 26.29 7.12
CA ARG A 14 52.58 25.23 7.84
C ARG A 14 51.59 25.80 8.85
N ALA A 15 51.94 26.92 9.49
CA ALA A 15 51.07 27.61 10.44
C ALA A 15 49.80 28.19 9.76
N GLN A 16 49.94 28.76 8.55
CA GLN A 16 48.79 29.24 7.77
C GLN A 16 47.83 28.12 7.34
N LYS A 17 48.36 26.94 6.95
CA LYS A 17 47.54 25.78 6.56
C LYS A 17 46.82 25.16 7.76
N MET A 18 47.49 25.08 8.91
CA MET A 18 46.93 24.52 10.14
C MET A 18 45.82 25.42 10.72
N ASN A 19 45.98 26.74 10.64
CA ASN A 19 44.96 27.68 11.14
C ASN A 19 43.68 27.65 10.30
N ARG A 20 43.80 27.48 8.97
CA ARG A 20 42.66 27.31 8.05
C ARG A 20 41.92 25.99 8.30
N ALA A 21 42.65 24.90 8.55
CA ALA A 21 42.05 23.60 8.85
C ALA A 21 41.30 23.60 10.19
N VAL A 22 41.87 24.24 11.22
CA VAL A 22 41.23 24.39 12.54
C VAL A 22 39.98 25.28 12.44
N LEU A 23 40.04 26.38 11.69
CA LEU A 23 38.87 27.24 11.46
C LEU A 23 37.75 26.53 10.69
N ALA A 24 38.09 25.71 9.70
CA ALA A 24 37.13 24.91 8.95
C ALA A 24 36.48 23.82 9.81
N LEU A 25 37.26 23.18 10.70
CA LEU A 25 36.76 22.18 11.63
C LEU A 25 35.82 22.81 12.68
N LEU A 26 36.21 23.95 13.26
CA LEU A 26 35.37 24.71 14.19
C LEU A 26 34.09 25.22 13.53
N ALA A 27 34.14 25.67 12.28
CA ALA A 27 32.95 26.10 11.53
C ALA A 27 31.96 24.93 11.29
N ALA A 28 32.46 23.70 11.13
CA ALA A 28 31.60 22.52 10.97
C ALA A 28 30.88 22.12 12.27
N LEU A 29 31.41 22.48 13.45
CA LEU A 29 30.80 22.19 14.76
C LEU A 29 29.65 23.15 15.14
N VAL A 30 29.52 24.30 14.47
CA VAL A 30 28.46 25.31 14.78
C VAL A 30 27.32 25.29 13.77
N LEU A 31 27.34 24.39 12.78
CA LEU A 31 26.17 24.17 11.93
C LEU A 31 25.06 23.59 12.82
N PRO A 32 23.92 24.27 12.99
CA PRO A 32 22.79 23.69 13.70
C PRO A 32 22.38 22.43 12.93
N ALA A 33 22.53 21.28 13.57
CA ALA A 33 21.96 20.03 13.09
C ALA A 33 20.43 20.15 13.20
N CYS A 34 19.81 20.78 12.20
CA CYS A 34 18.37 20.73 12.00
C CYS A 34 18.03 19.32 11.53
N SER A 35 18.04 18.38 12.48
CA SER A 35 17.44 17.06 12.33
C SER A 35 15.93 17.25 12.23
N THR A 36 15.42 17.33 11.00
CA THR A 36 13.99 17.13 10.74
C THR A 36 13.71 15.63 10.69
N ILE A 37 13.94 14.92 11.81
CA ILE A 37 13.42 13.56 12.04
C ILE A 37 12.19 13.72 12.93
N THR A 38 11.07 14.06 12.32
CA THR A 38 9.76 14.03 13.00
C THR A 38 8.65 13.66 12.00
N GLU A 39 8.87 12.69 11.11
CA GLU A 39 7.74 11.97 10.54
C GLU A 39 7.46 10.81 11.51
N GLY A 40 6.71 11.09 12.58
CA GLY A 40 6.50 10.13 13.67
C GLY A 40 5.90 8.79 13.22
N ALA A 41 6.00 7.78 14.07
CA ALA A 41 5.42 6.44 13.87
C ALA A 41 3.88 6.43 13.87
N SER A 42 3.23 7.59 13.96
CA SER A 42 1.78 7.74 13.96
C SER A 42 1.36 8.76 12.91
N GLN A 43 0.18 8.55 12.34
CA GLN A 43 -0.42 9.48 11.37
C GLN A 43 -1.94 9.55 11.56
N GLY A 44 -2.54 10.65 11.11
CA GLY A 44 -4.00 10.79 11.06
C GLY A 44 -4.57 10.17 9.79
N LEU A 45 -5.54 9.27 9.94
CA LEU A 45 -6.32 8.66 8.87
C LEU A 45 -7.76 9.19 8.92
N LEU A 46 -8.17 9.95 7.91
CA LEU A 46 -9.57 10.38 7.76
C LEU A 46 -10.42 9.23 7.21
N VAL A 47 -11.42 8.79 7.96
CA VAL A 47 -12.41 7.82 7.50
C VAL A 47 -13.70 8.56 7.18
N ALA A 48 -14.13 8.48 5.93
CA ALA A 48 -15.39 9.04 5.46
C ALA A 48 -16.25 7.96 4.83
N THR A 49 -17.57 8.06 4.96
CA THR A 49 -18.51 7.22 4.22
C THR A 49 -19.42 8.05 3.33
N ASP A 50 -19.91 7.40 2.27
CA ASP A 50 -20.97 7.92 1.43
C ASP A 50 -22.14 6.93 1.47
N PRO A 51 -23.23 7.23 2.18
CA PRO A 51 -23.53 8.53 2.79
C PRO A 51 -22.91 8.68 4.20
N PRO A 52 -22.77 9.92 4.74
CA PRO A 52 -22.09 10.19 6.03
C PRO A 52 -22.91 9.78 7.24
N GLY A 53 -22.28 9.59 8.40
CA GLY A 53 -22.93 9.19 9.66
C GLY A 53 -22.98 7.68 9.88
N ALA A 54 -22.04 6.93 9.31
CA ALA A 54 -21.85 5.52 9.60
C ALA A 54 -20.98 5.34 10.85
N ARG A 55 -21.21 4.23 11.58
CA ARG A 55 -20.33 3.77 12.65
C ARG A 55 -19.29 2.82 12.06
N CYS A 56 -18.01 3.04 12.34
CA CYS A 56 -16.92 2.25 11.77
C CYS A 56 -15.98 1.70 12.84
N GLU A 57 -15.49 0.48 12.64
CA GLU A 57 -14.41 -0.12 13.41
C GLU A 57 -13.15 -0.16 12.55
N VAL A 58 -12.06 0.39 13.10
CA VAL A 58 -10.75 0.41 12.47
C VAL A 58 -9.92 -0.67 13.15
N ARG A 59 -9.48 -1.65 12.38
CA ARG A 59 -8.79 -2.84 12.88
C ARG A 59 -7.41 -2.95 12.27
N HIS A 60 -6.46 -3.36 13.10
CA HIS A 60 -5.09 -3.64 12.70
C HIS A 60 -4.75 -5.05 13.16
N ARG A 61 -4.34 -5.91 12.22
CA ARG A 61 -4.06 -7.34 12.48
C ARG A 61 -5.19 -8.08 13.22
N GLY A 62 -6.44 -7.68 12.95
CA GLY A 62 -7.64 -8.26 13.55
C GLY A 62 -8.07 -7.64 14.88
N GLU A 63 -7.24 -6.82 15.52
CA GLU A 63 -7.55 -6.09 16.75
C GLU A 63 -8.17 -4.73 16.44
N THR A 64 -9.24 -4.35 17.15
CA THR A 64 -9.87 -3.04 17.00
C THR A 64 -9.03 -1.97 17.69
N ILE A 65 -8.42 -1.10 16.90
CA ILE A 65 -7.55 -0.02 17.40
C ILE A 65 -8.29 1.31 17.56
N ALA A 66 -9.42 1.49 16.88
CA ALA A 66 -10.29 2.65 17.05
C ALA A 66 -11.73 2.31 16.61
N THR A 67 -12.71 2.98 17.22
CA THR A 67 -14.09 2.96 16.75
C THR A 67 -14.61 4.38 16.60
N ILE A 68 -15.28 4.61 15.46
CA ILE A 68 -15.83 5.87 15.02
C ILE A 68 -17.33 5.76 15.13
N GLU A 69 -17.96 6.61 15.94
CA GLU A 69 -19.41 6.59 16.10
C GLU A 69 -20.15 7.23 14.92
N GLN A 70 -19.55 8.27 14.32
CA GLN A 70 -20.11 8.97 13.16
C GLN A 70 -19.00 9.41 12.19
N THR A 71 -19.10 8.97 10.94
CA THR A 71 -18.26 9.47 9.85
C THR A 71 -18.78 10.79 9.27
N PRO A 72 -17.89 11.68 8.77
CA PRO A 72 -16.44 11.53 8.72
C PRO A 72 -15.73 11.80 10.06
N ALA A 73 -14.68 11.05 10.36
CA ALA A 73 -13.82 11.27 11.52
C ALA A 73 -12.36 10.91 11.23
N THR A 74 -11.42 11.56 11.92
CA THR A 74 -9.99 11.24 11.83
C THR A 74 -9.57 10.40 13.02
N VAL A 75 -8.89 9.28 12.76
CA VAL A 75 -8.28 8.42 13.79
C VAL A 75 -6.76 8.51 13.70
N VAL A 76 -6.08 8.44 14.83
CA VAL A 76 -4.62 8.35 14.87
C VAL A 76 -4.24 6.88 14.81
N VAL A 77 -3.45 6.50 13.81
CA VAL A 77 -3.01 5.12 13.58
C VAL A 77 -1.49 5.05 13.61
N HIS A 78 -0.95 3.94 14.13
CA HIS A 78 0.47 3.66 14.08
C HIS A 78 0.85 3.10 12.71
N LYS A 79 1.88 3.68 12.09
CA LYS A 79 2.47 3.19 10.85
C LYS A 79 3.03 1.80 11.06
N SER A 80 2.70 0.88 10.16
CA SER A 80 3.18 -0.50 10.21
C SER A 80 3.18 -1.08 8.80
N PRO A 81 3.92 -2.17 8.54
CA PRO A 81 3.90 -2.84 7.24
C PRO A 81 2.62 -3.64 6.98
N TYR A 82 1.69 -3.69 7.94
CA TYR A 82 0.43 -4.44 7.82
C TYR A 82 -0.73 -3.52 7.49
N ASP A 83 -1.67 -4.02 6.70
CA ASP A 83 -2.84 -3.25 6.30
C ASP A 83 -3.81 -3.02 7.46
N ILE A 84 -4.57 -1.94 7.36
CA ILE A 84 -5.68 -1.63 8.26
C ILE A 84 -6.98 -2.01 7.57
N THR A 85 -7.90 -2.66 8.28
CA THR A 85 -9.25 -2.92 7.78
C THR A 85 -10.23 -1.97 8.46
N VAL A 86 -11.13 -1.39 7.69
CA VAL A 86 -12.18 -0.49 8.18
C VAL A 86 -13.54 -1.08 7.84
N ASP A 87 -14.29 -1.46 8.85
CA ASP A 87 -15.62 -2.05 8.72
C ASP A 87 -16.67 -1.04 9.19
N CYS A 88 -17.61 -0.65 8.33
CA CYS A 88 -18.61 0.38 8.60
C CYS A 88 -20.04 -0.16 8.50
N THR A 89 -20.88 0.28 9.43
CA THR A 89 -22.31 -0.03 9.49
C THR A 89 -23.14 1.23 9.58
N ARG A 90 -24.32 1.19 8.96
CA ARG A 90 -25.28 2.29 8.97
C ARG A 90 -26.70 1.75 8.80
N PRO A 91 -27.68 2.20 9.60
CA PRO A 91 -29.07 1.80 9.44
C PRO A 91 -29.59 2.09 8.01
N GLY A 92 -30.21 1.08 7.40
CA GLY A 92 -30.77 1.19 6.04
C GLY A 92 -29.74 1.04 4.91
N TYR A 93 -28.52 0.59 5.20
CA TYR A 93 -27.45 0.36 4.23
C TYR A 93 -26.77 -0.99 4.47
N PHE A 94 -26.25 -1.61 3.41
CA PHE A 94 -25.40 -2.78 3.54
C PHE A 94 -24.07 -2.39 4.22
N PRO A 95 -23.48 -3.27 5.06
CA PRO A 95 -22.15 -3.03 5.62
C PRO A 95 -21.14 -2.73 4.50
N GLY A 96 -20.27 -1.75 4.74
CA GLY A 96 -19.18 -1.40 3.84
C GLY A 96 -17.84 -1.72 4.50
N ALA A 97 -16.89 -2.23 3.73
CA ALA A 97 -15.55 -2.50 4.21
C ALA A 97 -14.49 -1.94 3.26
N ALA A 98 -13.34 -1.53 3.79
CA ALA A 98 -12.18 -1.15 3.01
C ALA A 98 -10.89 -1.69 3.63
N VAL A 99 -9.95 -2.07 2.77
CA VAL A 99 -8.57 -2.37 3.13
C VAL A 99 -7.73 -1.12 2.82
N VAL A 100 -7.08 -0.59 3.84
CA VAL A 100 -6.19 0.57 3.77
C VAL A 100 -4.77 0.02 3.73
N ASN A 101 -4.23 -0.04 2.51
CA ASN A 101 -2.91 -0.62 2.28
C ASN A 101 -1.80 0.22 2.91
N SER A 102 -0.83 -0.45 3.50
CA SER A 102 0.43 0.18 3.89
C SER A 102 1.36 0.29 2.67
N GLU A 103 1.81 1.50 2.36
CA GLU A 103 2.83 1.73 1.34
C GLU A 103 4.15 2.16 1.98
N MET A 104 5.28 1.78 1.39
CA MET A 104 6.58 2.31 1.80
C MET A 104 6.72 3.75 1.34
N ASP A 105 7.01 4.67 2.25
CA ASP A 105 7.29 6.07 1.91
C ASP A 105 8.70 6.20 1.33
N ASN A 106 8.77 6.25 0.00
CA ASN A 106 10.01 6.41 -0.76
C ASN A 106 10.73 7.75 -0.52
N ARG A 107 10.14 8.71 0.20
CA ARG A 107 10.82 9.96 0.59
C ARG A 107 11.89 9.74 1.65
N THR A 108 11.79 8.66 2.43
CA THR A 108 12.79 8.28 3.45
C THR A 108 14.15 7.94 2.83
N TYR A 109 14.20 7.55 1.55
CA TYR A 109 15.45 7.29 0.82
C TYR A 109 16.32 8.55 0.63
N GLY A 110 15.71 9.75 0.59
CA GLY A 110 16.43 11.00 0.33
C GLY A 110 17.29 11.49 1.51
N ASN A 111 16.88 11.19 2.75
CA ASN A 111 17.64 11.53 3.97
C ASN A 111 18.65 10.43 4.35
N LEU A 112 18.56 9.27 3.69
CA LEU A 112 19.31 8.06 4.00
C LEU A 112 20.81 8.15 3.63
N ILE A 113 21.16 9.09 2.76
CA ILE A 113 22.56 9.32 2.32
C ILE A 113 23.37 10.10 3.36
N ILE A 114 22.72 10.85 4.27
CA ILE A 114 23.41 11.78 5.18
C ILE A 114 23.68 11.15 6.58
N GLY A 115 22.92 10.12 6.99
CA GLY A 115 22.92 9.59 8.37
C GLY A 115 23.54 8.21 8.62
N GLY A 116 24.23 7.61 7.62
CA GLY A 116 25.08 6.42 7.77
C GLY A 116 24.48 5.23 8.55
N GLY A 117 23.70 4.36 7.91
CA GLY A 117 23.41 2.96 8.33
C GLY A 117 22.62 2.72 9.63
N ILE A 118 22.90 3.48 10.70
CA ILE A 118 22.30 3.35 12.02
C ILE A 118 20.84 3.84 11.98
N GLY A 119 20.55 4.90 11.21
CA GLY A 119 19.18 5.38 10.99
C GLY A 119 18.27 4.35 10.33
N LEU A 120 18.82 3.52 9.42
CA LEU A 120 18.06 2.46 8.74
C LEU A 120 17.56 1.39 9.73
N ILE A 121 18.36 1.06 10.73
CA ILE A 121 18.04 0.01 11.71
C ILE A 121 16.91 0.49 12.63
N VAL A 122 16.98 1.75 13.08
CA VAL A 122 15.98 2.32 13.99
C VAL A 122 14.66 2.63 13.26
N ASP A 123 14.70 3.16 12.05
CA ASP A 123 13.49 3.52 11.29
C ASP A 123 12.73 2.29 10.75
N ALA A 124 13.47 1.22 10.37
CA ALA A 124 12.86 -0.06 10.03
C ALA A 124 12.21 -0.72 11.27
N SER A 125 12.84 -0.60 12.45
CA SER A 125 12.32 -1.18 13.70
C SER A 125 11.07 -0.48 14.22
N THR A 126 10.90 0.82 13.95
CA THR A 126 9.73 1.60 14.38
C THR A 126 8.59 1.62 13.38
N GLY A 127 8.77 1.07 12.17
CA GLY A 127 7.76 1.09 11.12
C GLY A 127 7.56 2.48 10.48
N ALA A 128 8.44 3.45 10.77
CA ALA A 128 8.36 4.84 10.30
C ALA A 128 8.46 5.00 8.77
N TRP A 129 9.07 4.01 8.10
CA TRP A 129 9.12 3.88 6.64
C TRP A 129 7.79 3.54 5.96
N ASN A 130 6.73 3.20 6.71
CA ASN A 130 5.40 2.91 6.16
C ASN A 130 4.48 4.13 6.23
N GLN A 131 3.54 4.22 5.30
CA GLN A 131 2.48 5.22 5.30
C GLN A 131 1.16 4.62 4.86
N TYR A 132 0.08 5.07 5.51
CA TYR A 132 -1.28 4.87 5.01
C TYR A 132 -1.71 6.10 4.20
N PRO A 133 -2.73 5.98 3.33
CA PRO A 133 -3.35 7.14 2.71
C PRO A 133 -3.94 8.06 3.79
N ARG A 134 -3.90 9.38 3.56
CA ARG A 134 -4.45 10.38 4.52
C ARG A 134 -5.97 10.27 4.70
N ALA A 135 -6.67 9.68 3.73
CA ALA A 135 -8.10 9.51 3.76
C ALA A 135 -8.56 8.23 3.06
N VAL A 136 -9.59 7.60 3.61
CA VAL A 136 -10.33 6.49 3.00
C VAL A 136 -11.80 6.88 2.90
N ARG A 137 -12.41 6.61 1.75
CA ARG A 137 -13.84 6.85 1.51
C ARG A 137 -14.56 5.56 1.16
N ILE A 138 -15.54 5.17 1.99
CA ILE A 138 -16.29 3.92 1.87
C ILE A 138 -17.69 4.24 1.35
N ARG A 139 -18.06 3.72 0.18
CA ARG A 139 -19.42 3.87 -0.36
C ARG A 139 -20.29 2.73 0.17
N MET A 140 -21.48 3.07 0.64
CA MET A 140 -22.46 2.13 1.18
C MET A 140 -23.70 2.08 0.29
N THR A 141 -24.17 0.88 0.00
CA THR A 141 -25.35 0.68 -0.85
C THR A 141 -26.62 0.71 0.01
N PRO A 142 -27.65 1.49 -0.34
CA PRO A 142 -28.93 1.49 0.36
C PRO A 142 -29.58 0.10 0.35
N GLN A 143 -30.10 -0.33 1.50
CA GLN A 143 -31.02 -1.45 1.62
C GLN A 143 -32.44 -0.96 1.36
N LEU A 144 -32.69 -0.44 0.15
CA LEU A 144 -34.07 -0.32 -0.32
C LEU A 144 -34.60 -1.74 -0.46
N GLY A 145 -35.77 -2.00 0.13
CA GLY A 145 -36.34 -3.33 0.37
C GLY A 145 -35.94 -4.38 -0.66
N VAL A 146 -35.56 -5.56 -0.16
CA VAL A 146 -35.00 -6.73 -0.86
C VAL A 146 -35.88 -7.27 -2.03
N GLY A 147 -36.89 -6.53 -2.47
CA GLY A 147 -37.71 -6.80 -3.65
C GLY A 147 -37.57 -5.83 -4.84
N ALA A 148 -36.81 -4.72 -4.75
CA ALA A 148 -36.79 -3.71 -5.84
C ALA A 148 -35.57 -3.77 -6.79
N MET A 149 -34.52 -4.52 -6.46
CA MET A 149 -33.26 -4.58 -7.24
C MET A 149 -32.80 -6.00 -7.56
N ALA A 150 -33.63 -7.03 -7.33
CA ALA A 150 -33.46 -8.33 -7.99
C ALA A 150 -33.99 -8.21 -9.44
N GLY A 151 -33.39 -7.29 -10.20
CA GLY A 151 -33.55 -7.29 -11.64
C GLY A 151 -33.04 -8.62 -12.18
N THR A 152 -33.80 -9.19 -13.10
CA THR A 152 -33.48 -10.40 -13.90
C THR A 152 -32.07 -10.41 -14.48
N GLY A 153 -31.37 -9.27 -14.54
CA GLY A 153 -29.97 -9.16 -14.96
C GLY A 153 -28.90 -9.66 -13.97
N SER A 154 -29.13 -9.66 -12.65
CA SER A 154 -28.11 -10.12 -11.68
C SER A 154 -27.97 -11.65 -11.63
N VAL A 155 -29.11 -12.34 -11.73
CA VAL A 155 -29.19 -13.81 -11.85
C VAL A 155 -28.69 -14.26 -13.23
N ASP A 156 -29.00 -13.51 -14.30
CA ASP A 156 -28.48 -13.79 -15.65
C ASP A 156 -26.96 -13.65 -15.73
N PHE A 157 -26.40 -12.56 -15.19
CA PHE A 157 -24.95 -12.33 -15.23
C PHE A 157 -24.16 -13.39 -14.46
N ALA A 158 -24.56 -13.70 -13.22
CA ALA A 158 -23.90 -14.72 -12.41
C ALA A 158 -23.96 -16.11 -13.08
N SER A 159 -25.11 -16.45 -13.69
CA SER A 159 -25.27 -17.69 -14.44
C SER A 159 -24.34 -17.77 -15.65
N ARG A 160 -24.19 -16.66 -16.40
CA ARG A 160 -23.32 -16.58 -17.59
C ARG A 160 -21.85 -16.68 -17.22
N ILE A 161 -21.38 -16.01 -16.17
CA ILE A 161 -20.01 -16.14 -15.66
C ILE A 161 -19.72 -17.58 -15.23
N ASN A 162 -20.61 -18.18 -14.43
CA ASN A 162 -20.46 -19.57 -14.00
C ASN A 162 -20.49 -20.58 -15.17
N ALA A 163 -21.16 -20.26 -16.28
CA ALA A 163 -21.14 -21.09 -17.49
C ALA A 163 -19.78 -21.02 -18.21
N VAL A 164 -19.18 -19.83 -18.32
CA VAL A 164 -17.85 -19.63 -18.93
C VAL A 164 -16.77 -20.36 -18.11
N GLU A 165 -16.81 -20.21 -16.79
CA GLU A 165 -15.84 -20.86 -15.90
C GLU A 165 -15.96 -22.39 -15.93
N ARG A 166 -17.17 -22.95 -15.94
CA ARG A 166 -17.38 -24.40 -16.05
C ARG A 166 -16.93 -24.97 -17.39
N ARG A 167 -17.17 -24.25 -18.50
CA ARG A 167 -16.68 -24.65 -19.83
C ARG A 167 -15.16 -24.65 -19.87
N ALA A 168 -14.53 -23.60 -19.35
CA ALA A 168 -13.07 -23.49 -19.29
C ALA A 168 -12.46 -24.57 -18.37
N ALA A 169 -13.02 -24.82 -17.18
CA ALA A 169 -12.54 -25.86 -16.27
C ALA A 169 -12.61 -27.25 -16.92
N THR A 170 -13.69 -27.54 -17.65
CA THR A 170 -13.86 -28.82 -18.36
C THR A 170 -12.84 -28.96 -19.51
N ALA A 171 -12.59 -27.89 -20.25
CA ALA A 171 -11.61 -27.85 -21.33
C ALA A 171 -10.18 -28.01 -20.81
N ILE A 172 -9.81 -27.30 -19.73
CA ILE A 172 -8.50 -27.40 -19.08
C ILE A 172 -8.28 -28.81 -18.52
N ALA A 173 -9.27 -29.39 -17.82
CA ALA A 173 -9.16 -30.76 -17.30
C ALA A 173 -8.99 -31.79 -18.44
N THR A 174 -9.61 -31.56 -19.59
CA THR A 174 -9.45 -32.41 -20.77
C THR A 174 -8.08 -32.23 -21.41
N ALA A 175 -7.61 -30.98 -21.56
CA ALA A 175 -6.27 -30.67 -22.05
C ALA A 175 -5.21 -31.31 -21.14
N GLN A 176 -5.29 -31.14 -19.82
CA GLN A 176 -4.40 -31.77 -18.84
C GLN A 176 -4.38 -33.31 -18.95
N ARG A 177 -5.53 -33.96 -19.14
CA ARG A 177 -5.59 -35.42 -19.37
C ARG A 177 -4.89 -35.84 -20.66
N ASN A 178 -5.05 -35.05 -21.73
CA ASN A 178 -4.39 -35.31 -23.01
C ASN A 178 -2.89 -35.04 -22.94
N CYS A 179 -2.48 -34.02 -22.19
CA CYS A 179 -1.09 -33.69 -21.91
C CYS A 179 -0.37 -34.79 -21.14
N ALA A 180 -1.00 -35.31 -20.08
CA ALA A 180 -0.47 -36.44 -19.32
C ALA A 180 -0.25 -37.69 -20.19
N ARG A 181 -1.02 -37.84 -21.28
CA ARG A 181 -0.86 -38.94 -22.25
C ARG A 181 0.22 -38.69 -23.29
N ARG A 182 0.38 -37.46 -23.79
CA ARG A 182 1.32 -37.12 -24.88
C ARG A 182 2.77 -36.86 -24.44
N ARG A 183 2.99 -36.40 -23.20
CA ARG A 183 4.33 -36.06 -22.63
C ARG A 183 5.17 -35.11 -23.51
N ASP A 184 4.54 -34.14 -24.19
CA ASP A 184 5.21 -33.15 -25.03
C ASP A 184 4.97 -31.71 -24.53
N GLU A 185 5.89 -30.79 -24.86
CA GLU A 185 5.83 -29.37 -24.47
C GLU A 185 4.70 -28.59 -25.16
N SER A 186 4.11 -29.15 -26.23
CA SER A 186 2.97 -28.57 -26.95
C SER A 186 1.70 -28.45 -26.09
N CYS A 187 1.67 -29.17 -24.96
CA CYS A 187 0.61 -29.10 -23.97
C CYS A 187 0.41 -27.70 -23.35
N VAL A 188 1.51 -27.00 -23.06
CA VAL A 188 1.48 -25.74 -22.30
C VAL A 188 0.76 -24.65 -23.10
N THR A 189 1.04 -24.57 -24.39
CA THR A 189 0.43 -23.59 -25.30
C THR A 189 -1.06 -23.84 -25.52
N GLU A 190 -1.51 -25.10 -25.46
CA GLU A 190 -2.94 -25.45 -25.57
C GLU A 190 -3.72 -25.00 -24.32
N ILE A 191 -3.15 -25.17 -23.12
CA ILE A 191 -3.75 -24.71 -21.87
C ILE A 191 -3.77 -23.17 -21.82
N GLU A 192 -2.67 -22.51 -22.16
CA GLU A 192 -2.59 -21.05 -22.23
C GLU A 192 -3.61 -20.46 -23.22
N ALA A 193 -3.81 -21.11 -24.37
CA ALA A 193 -4.82 -20.69 -25.34
C ALA A 193 -6.26 -20.83 -24.79
N ILE A 194 -6.54 -21.87 -23.99
CA ILE A 194 -7.85 -22.05 -23.34
C ILE A 194 -8.08 -20.98 -22.27
N GLU A 195 -7.04 -20.66 -21.48
CA GLU A 195 -7.11 -19.61 -20.45
C GLU A 195 -7.28 -18.21 -21.06
N ALA A 196 -6.56 -17.93 -22.16
CA ALA A 196 -6.70 -16.67 -22.88
C ALA A 196 -8.13 -16.48 -23.41
N ARG A 197 -8.74 -17.52 -24.00
CA ARG A 197 -10.13 -17.49 -24.48
C ARG A 197 -11.12 -17.23 -23.34
N ARG A 198 -10.96 -17.93 -22.21
CA ARG A 198 -11.76 -17.70 -21.00
C ARG A 198 -11.65 -16.24 -20.53
N ASN A 199 -10.44 -15.70 -20.48
CA ASN A 199 -10.19 -14.34 -20.00
C ASN A 199 -10.86 -13.30 -20.91
N VAL A 200 -10.80 -13.47 -22.23
CA VAL A 200 -11.48 -12.59 -23.20
C VAL A 200 -13.01 -12.65 -23.05
N GLU A 201 -13.59 -13.84 -22.96
CA GLU A 201 -15.05 -14.00 -22.82
C GLU A 201 -15.55 -13.39 -21.49
N ARG A 202 -14.77 -13.60 -20.43
CA ARG A 202 -15.03 -13.01 -19.12
C ARG A 202 -14.96 -11.47 -19.16
N LEU A 203 -13.95 -10.90 -19.81
CA LEU A 203 -13.82 -9.44 -19.98
C LEU A 203 -14.98 -8.85 -20.80
N ALA A 204 -15.43 -9.54 -21.85
CA ALA A 204 -16.59 -9.11 -22.64
C ALA A 204 -17.88 -9.07 -21.80
N LEU A 205 -18.10 -10.08 -20.95
CA LEU A 205 -19.23 -10.10 -20.01
C LEU A 205 -19.15 -8.94 -19.01
N TYR A 206 -17.97 -8.66 -18.45
CA TYR A 206 -17.79 -7.53 -17.53
C TYR A 206 -17.96 -6.16 -18.20
N ALA A 207 -17.49 -6.00 -19.45
CA ALA A 207 -17.70 -4.79 -20.22
C ALA A 207 -19.19 -4.52 -20.46
N ASP A 208 -19.93 -5.57 -20.82
CA ASP A 208 -21.38 -5.54 -21.00
C ASP A 208 -22.12 -5.20 -19.69
N LEU A 209 -21.71 -5.76 -18.56
CA LEU A 209 -22.26 -5.39 -17.23
C LEU A 209 -22.04 -3.90 -16.93
N ARG A 210 -20.85 -3.38 -17.23
CA ARG A 210 -20.50 -1.96 -17.01
C ARG A 210 -21.34 -1.01 -17.88
N LEU A 211 -21.70 -1.43 -19.09
CA LEU A 211 -22.61 -0.67 -19.97
C LEU A 211 -24.04 -0.65 -19.43
N ARG A 212 -24.53 -1.77 -18.87
CA ARG A 212 -25.89 -1.87 -18.31
C ARG A 212 -26.01 -1.27 -16.90
N ASN A 213 -24.94 -1.33 -16.11
CA ASN A 213 -24.89 -0.84 -14.74
C ASN A 213 -23.57 -0.08 -14.49
N PRO A 214 -23.54 1.24 -14.72
CA PRO A 214 -22.33 2.04 -14.56
C PRO A 214 -21.86 2.18 -13.11
N SER A 215 -22.68 1.75 -12.13
CA SER A 215 -22.36 1.81 -10.70
C SER A 215 -21.75 0.52 -10.13
N SER A 216 -21.77 -0.60 -10.88
CA SER A 216 -21.19 -1.85 -10.41
C SER A 216 -19.66 -1.86 -10.53
N ALA A 217 -18.97 -2.08 -9.41
CA ALA A 217 -17.51 -2.26 -9.38
C ALA A 217 -17.14 -3.63 -9.96
N VAL A 218 -16.33 -3.64 -11.01
CA VAL A 218 -15.74 -4.86 -11.59
C VAL A 218 -14.43 -5.15 -10.86
N PRO A 219 -14.17 -6.39 -10.39
CA PRO A 219 -12.89 -6.74 -9.80
C PRO A 219 -11.77 -6.62 -10.84
N ALA A 220 -10.67 -5.96 -10.47
CA ALA A 220 -9.44 -5.96 -11.26
C ALA A 220 -8.81 -7.36 -11.16
N PHE A 221 -8.61 -8.01 -12.30
CA PHE A 221 -7.87 -9.26 -12.42
C PHE A 221 -6.43 -8.98 -12.80
#